data_AF-A0A0B5F054-F1
#
_entry.id   AF-A0A0B5F054-F1
#
_cell.length_a   1.000
_cell.length_b   1.000
_cell.length_c   1.000
_cell.angle_alpha   90.00
_cell.angle_beta   90.00
_cell.angle_gamma   90.00
#
_symmetry.space_group_name_H-M   'P 1'
#
loop_
_entity.id
_entity.type
_entity.pdbx_description
1 polymer ?
#
loop_
_entity_poly.entity_id
_entity_poly.type
_entity_poly.pdbx_seq_one_letter_code
_entity_poly.pdbx_strand_id
1 'polypeptide(L)'
;MSPEMTVGGLVDLLSGCDRSAPVRGAMNPFFPMVHRFARVVESVDETGRAVVYLAEGPDEDAQLGHLPPEVAIELTWRSPVLAPPRRPRRRVRGN
;
A
#
# COMPACT_ATOMS: atom_id res chain seq x y z
N MET A 1 -16.21 1.86 14.01
CA MET A 1 -15.09 2.77 13.67
C MET A 1 -13.88 2.27 14.44
N SER A 2 -12.76 2.06 13.74
CA SER A 2 -11.49 1.80 14.43
C SER A 2 -10.95 3.11 15.01
N PRO A 3 -10.28 3.08 16.18
CA PRO A 3 -9.64 4.28 16.73
C PRO A 3 -8.59 4.83 15.74
N GLU A 4 -8.40 6.15 15.78
CA GLU A 4 -7.36 6.81 14.99
C GLU A 4 -5.97 6.26 15.36
N MET A 5 -5.15 5.98 14.34
CA MET A 5 -3.77 5.54 14.52
C MET A 5 -2.96 6.63 15.24
N THR A 6 -2.28 6.27 16.34
CA THR A 6 -1.37 7.19 17.04
C THR A 6 0.07 6.97 16.59
N VAL A 7 0.95 7.95 16.86
CA VAL A 7 2.40 7.80 16.61
C VAL A 7 2.96 6.61 17.38
N GLY A 8 2.59 6.43 18.65
CA GLY A 8 3.01 5.29 19.46
C GLY A 8 2.58 3.95 18.86
N GLY A 9 1.30 3.83 18.48
CA GLY A 9 0.79 2.61 17.86
C GLY A 9 1.46 2.29 16.51
N LEU A 10 1.76 3.31 15.71
CA LEU A 10 2.52 3.14 14.47
C LEU A 10 3.95 2.65 14.75
N VAL A 11 4.64 3.23 15.74
CA VAL A 11 5.98 2.81 16.14
C VAL A 11 5.99 1.36 16.64
N ASP A 12 5.00 0.96 17.43
CA ASP A 12 4.89 -0.43 17.92
C ASP A 12 4.75 -1.43 16.76
N LEU A 13 3.89 -1.13 15.77
CA LEU A 13 3.72 -1.96 14.59
C LEU A 13 5.01 -2.05 13.75
N LEU A 14 5.65 -0.92 13.48
CA LEU A 14 6.89 -0.88 12.70
C LEU A 14 8.07 -1.54 13.43
N SER A 15 8.09 -1.49 14.75
CA SER A 15 9.16 -2.10 15.57
C SER A 15 9.20 -3.62 15.47
N GLY A 16 8.11 -4.27 15.04
CA GLY A 16 8.06 -5.70 14.75
C GLY A 16 8.60 -6.12 13.37
N CYS A 17 8.84 -5.16 12.48
CA CYS A 17 9.35 -5.41 11.12
C CYS A 17 10.88 -5.39 11.05
N ASP A 18 11.44 -5.85 9.93
CA ASP A 18 12.86 -5.65 9.62
C ASP A 18 13.19 -4.15 9.58
N ARG A 19 14.12 -3.71 10.44
CA ARG A 19 14.53 -2.30 10.57
C ARG A 19 15.21 -1.73 9.33
N SER A 20 15.71 -2.59 8.44
CA SER A 20 16.32 -2.18 7.18
C SER A 20 15.32 -2.10 6.02
N ALA A 21 14.09 -2.60 6.21
CA ALA A 21 13.08 -2.60 5.16
C ALA A 21 12.58 -1.17 4.86
N PRO A 22 12.43 -0.80 3.57
CA PRO A 22 11.88 0.50 3.20
C PRO A 22 10.39 0.56 3.51
N VAL A 23 9.97 1.64 4.17
CA VAL A 23 8.54 1.96 4.37
C VAL A 23 7.98 2.60 3.10
N ARG A 24 6.84 2.09 2.62
CA ARG A 24 6.15 2.58 1.42
C ARG A 24 4.68 2.83 1.73
N GLY A 25 4.13 3.92 1.21
CA GLY A 25 2.72 4.22 1.26
C GLY A 25 1.98 3.44 0.17
N ALA A 26 0.89 2.78 0.53
CA ALA A 26 -0.09 2.29 -0.43
C ALA A 26 -1.24 3.30 -0.47
N MET A 27 -1.52 3.87 -1.64
CA MET A 27 -2.65 4.78 -1.84
C MET A 27 -3.48 4.30 -3.02
N ASN A 28 -4.81 4.36 -2.90
CA ASN A 28 -5.71 3.95 -3.98
C ASN A 28 -6.91 4.89 -4.09
N PRO A 29 -6.88 5.89 -4.97
CA PRO A 29 -8.09 6.62 -5.32
C PRO A 29 -8.92 5.87 -6.37
N PHE A 30 -8.30 5.23 -7.36
CA PHE A 30 -8.93 4.35 -8.37
C PHE A 30 -7.93 3.39 -9.07
N PHE A 31 -6.63 3.61 -8.92
CA PHE A 31 -5.56 2.70 -9.29
C PHE A 31 -4.59 2.59 -8.09
N PRO A 32 -4.32 1.38 -7.56
CA PRO A 32 -3.41 1.20 -6.44
C PRO A 32 -1.97 1.58 -6.82
N MET A 33 -1.40 2.54 -6.12
CA MET A 33 -0.05 3.05 -6.36
C MET A 33 0.82 2.99 -5.10
N VAL A 34 2.13 2.85 -5.32
CA VAL A 34 3.17 2.86 -4.29
C VAL A 34 3.76 4.25 -4.20
N HIS A 35 3.83 4.78 -2.99
CA HIS A 35 4.38 6.10 -2.70
C HIS A 35 5.58 6.00 -1.75
N ARG A 36 6.59 6.82 -1.99
CA ARG A 36 7.77 6.95 -1.13
C ARG A 36 7.54 8.04 -0.10
N PHE A 37 7.60 7.66 1.18
CA PHE A 37 7.67 8.67 2.23
C PHE A 37 9.09 9.26 2.28
N ALA A 38 9.16 10.59 2.33
CA ALA A 38 10.42 11.32 2.41
C ALA A 38 10.54 12.11 3.72
N ARG A 39 9.41 12.51 4.31
CA ARG A 39 9.41 13.38 5.50
C ARG A 39 8.32 12.99 6.48
N VAL A 40 8.62 13.21 7.76
CA VAL A 40 7.67 13.20 8.86
C VAL A 40 7.55 14.64 9.35
N VAL A 41 6.34 15.18 9.37
CA VAL A 41 6.07 16.57 9.74
C VAL A 41 5.09 16.59 10.90
N GLU A 42 5.52 17.13 12.04
CA GLU A 42 4.64 17.37 13.18
C GLU A 42 3.92 18.71 13.02
N SER A 43 2.65 18.75 13.40
CA SER A 43 1.79 19.93 13.38
C SER A 43 0.74 19.85 14.49
N VAL A 44 -0.10 20.87 14.57
CA VAL A 44 -1.38 20.84 15.28
C VAL A 44 -2.53 20.86 14.28
N ASP A 45 -3.62 20.15 14.58
CA ASP A 45 -4.87 20.21 13.82
C ASP A 45 -5.73 21.41 14.23
N GLU A 46 -6.90 21.54 13.60
CA GLU A 46 -7.88 22.60 13.85
C GLU A 46 -8.47 22.62 15.27
N THR A 47 -8.33 21.52 16.02
CA THR A 47 -8.74 21.42 17.41
C THR A 47 -7.60 21.73 18.39
N GLY A 48 -6.38 21.99 17.87
CA GLY A 48 -5.17 22.19 18.65
C GLY A 48 -4.50 20.89 19.10
N ARG A 49 -4.92 19.73 18.58
CA ARG A 49 -4.30 18.44 18.91
C ARG A 49 -3.07 18.21 18.05
N ALA A 50 -2.01 17.66 18.64
CA ALA A 50 -0.80 17.29 17.90
C ALA A 50 -1.11 16.17 16.89
N VAL A 51 -0.62 16.33 15.67
CA VAL A 51 -0.77 15.39 14.55
C VAL A 51 0.56 15.26 13.81
N VAL A 52 0.77 14.11 13.18
CA VAL A 52 1.97 13.84 12.38
C VAL A 52 1.57 13.44 10.97
N TYR A 53 2.17 14.10 9.98
CA TYR A 53 2.00 13.81 8.57
C TYR A 53 3.20 13.03 8.04
N LEU A 54 2.92 11.91 7.36
CA LEU A 54 3.89 11.22 6.51
C LEU A 54 3.78 11.81 5.11
N ALA A 55 4.78 12.60 4.71
CA ALA A 55 4.77 13.33 3.46
C ALA A 55 5.67 12.67 2.40
N GLU A 56 5.18 12.68 1.17
CA GLU A 56 5.96 12.38 -0.02
C GLU A 56 7.01 13.47 -0.29
N GLY A 57 8.06 13.10 -1.01
CA GLY A 57 9.05 14.06 -1.50
C GLY A 57 8.49 14.89 -2.67
N PRO A 58 9.09 16.05 -2.97
CA PRO A 58 8.72 16.84 -4.15
C PRO A 58 9.21 16.21 -5.47
N ASP A 59 9.98 15.12 -5.39
CA ASP A 59 10.64 14.50 -6.51
C ASP A 59 9.67 13.72 -7.41
N GLU A 60 9.97 13.67 -8.71
CA GLU A 60 9.15 12.95 -9.69
C GLU A 60 9.09 11.43 -9.43
N ASP A 61 10.03 10.88 -8.65
CA ASP A 61 10.08 9.47 -8.23
C ASP A 61 9.34 9.19 -6.91
N ALA A 62 8.62 10.18 -6.35
CA ALA A 62 7.79 9.97 -5.16
C ALA A 62 6.74 8.87 -5.36
N GLN A 63 6.24 8.70 -6.59
CA GLN A 63 5.38 7.60 -6.97
C GLN A 63 6.20 6.48 -7.64
N LEU A 64 6.34 5.34 -6.94
CA LEU A 64 7.19 4.23 -7.35
C LEU A 64 6.53 3.27 -8.36
N GLY A 65 5.31 3.58 -8.81
CA GLY A 65 4.53 2.76 -9.75
C GLY A 65 3.38 2.01 -9.10
N HIS A 66 2.90 0.96 -9.76
CA HIS A 66 1.74 0.18 -9.30
C HIS A 66 2.02 -0.61 -8.03
N LEU A 67 1.02 -0.67 -7.15
CA LEU A 67 1.06 -1.50 -5.95
C LEU A 67 1.16 -2.99 -6.35
N PRO A 68 2.03 -3.78 -5.70
CA PRO A 68 2.08 -5.22 -5.94
C PRO A 68 0.70 -5.87 -5.70
N PRO A 69 0.24 -6.78 -6.57
CA PRO A 69 -1.10 -7.35 -6.49
C PRO A 69 -1.42 -8.02 -5.15
N GLU A 70 -0.45 -8.67 -4.52
CA GLU A 70 -0.58 -9.31 -3.21
C GLU A 70 -0.93 -8.31 -2.11
N VAL A 71 -0.32 -7.12 -2.13
CA VAL A 71 -0.63 -6.05 -1.18
C VAL A 71 -2.01 -5.46 -1.47
N ALA A 72 -2.37 -5.29 -2.75
CA ALA A 72 -3.71 -4.82 -3.13
C ALA A 72 -4.82 -5.81 -2.74
N ILE A 73 -4.55 -7.12 -2.75
CA ILE A 73 -5.47 -8.17 -2.29
C ILE A 73 -5.60 -8.13 -0.77
N GLU A 74 -4.49 -8.05 -0.02
CA GLU A 74 -4.48 -7.97 1.44
C GLU A 74 -5.27 -6.75 1.94
N LEU A 75 -5.14 -5.61 1.25
CA LEU A 75 -5.89 -4.39 1.52
C LEU A 75 -7.35 -4.44 1.00
N THR A 76 -7.79 -5.56 0.43
CA THR A 76 -9.12 -5.78 -0.17
C THR A 76 -9.48 -4.84 -1.33
N TRP A 77 -8.49 -4.14 -1.89
CA TRP A 77 -8.65 -3.23 -3.02
C TRP A 77 -8.78 -3.96 -4.36
N ARG A 78 -8.39 -5.24 -4.40
CA ARG A 78 -8.54 -6.11 -5.57
C ARG A 78 -9.00 -7.50 -5.14
N SER A 79 -9.96 -8.06 -5.87
CA SER A 79 -10.34 -9.47 -5.66
C SER A 79 -9.20 -10.41 -6.03
N PRO A 80 -9.01 -11.51 -5.27
CA PRO A 80 -8.08 -12.56 -5.68
C PRO A 80 -8.41 -13.03 -7.09
N VAL A 81 -7.43 -12.99 -8.00
CA VAL A 81 -7.61 -13.52 -9.34
C VAL A 81 -7.47 -15.03 -9.25
N LEU A 82 -8.60 -15.75 -9.26
CA LEU A 82 -8.59 -17.19 -9.50
C LEU A 82 -8.04 -17.44 -10.91
N ALA A 83 -7.06 -18.32 -11.03
CA ALA A 83 -6.50 -18.68 -12.32
C ALA A 83 -7.63 -19.10 -13.28
N PRO A 84 -7.67 -18.59 -14.52
CA PRO A 84 -8.72 -18.95 -15.44
C PRO A 84 -8.72 -20.47 -15.64
N PRO A 85 -9.91 -21.11 -15.76
CA PRO A 85 -9.99 -22.55 -15.91
C PRO A 85 -9.20 -22.97 -17.14
N ARG A 86 -8.28 -23.93 -16.93
CA ARG A 86 -7.43 -24.46 -18.01
C ARG A 86 -8.33 -25.04 -19.09
N ARG A 87 -8.43 -24.38 -20.24
CA ARG A 87 -9.16 -24.91 -21.40
C ARG A 87 -8.51 -26.23 -21.82
N PRO A 88 -9.28 -27.32 -22.00
CA PRO A 88 -8.76 -28.56 -22.56
C PRO A 88 -8.15 -28.27 -23.93
N ARG A 89 -6.91 -28.71 -24.16
CA ARG A 89 -6.27 -28.61 -25.47
C ARG A 89 -7.08 -29.42 -26.48
N ARG A 90 -7.70 -28.75 -27.45
CA ARG A 90 -8.40 -29.42 -28.57
C ARG A 90 -7.36 -30.22 -29.36
N ARG A 91 -7.39 -31.55 -29.25
CA ARG A 91 -6.65 -32.42 -30.17
C ARG A 91 -7.28 -32.23 -31.56
N VAL A 92 -6.50 -31.76 -32.52
CA VAL A 92 -6.85 -31.82 -33.93
C VAL A 92 -6.82 -33.31 -34.31
N ARG A 93 -7.98 -33.90 -34.58
CA ARG A 93 -8.07 -35.24 -35.17
C ARG A 93 -8.00 -35.03 -36.68
N GLY A 94 -6.82 -35.24 -37.25
CA GLY A 94 -6.64 -35.28 -38.70
C GLY A 94 -7.38 -36.49 -39.28
N ASN A 95 -7.98 -36.30 -40.46
CA ASN A 95 -8.51 -37.35 -41.33
C ASN A 95 -7.78 -37.26 -42.65
#